data_AF-A0A2D6XBN7-F1
#
_entry.id   AF-A0A2D6XBN7-F1
#
_cell.length_a   1.000
_cell.length_b   1.000
_cell.length_c   1.000
_cell.angle_alpha   90.00
_cell.angle_beta   90.00
_cell.angle_gamma   90.00
#
_symmetry.space_group_name_H-M   'P 1'
#
loop_
_entity.id
_entity.type
_entity.pdbx_description
1 polymer ?
#
loop_
_entity_poly.entity_id
_entity_poly.type
_entity_poly.pdbx_seq_one_letter_code
_entity_poly.pdbx_strand_id
1 'polypeptide(L)'
;MAYQNVGTPRFYINIPEWLSVTGAVQLPENDTDNKLLTLPVEMSNAYDINLDFLGMADNGFLAVLGHDISPPGSNSYSIEDYTSAKVQMTNVINGDPNQDGWCYPQYSGFSITTFTGSNDIKELKVSEYINQIGSVVIGTYYDMPHSPELDLTMTREMGNSVKRIRTKGGSDLVDYRHIKSPTWGSLAAWELSYPTGSTINQALSRSGRRIWDLSFNYMQGSDMFGLNQSLSSGLSGTDFNGNLFLGSDYDAGDINMHSDVDDTGTDTHGNFNYNLLTDDNFFSQVIHKTNGGQLPFIFQPDGDGDTPGSGNNNPDQFAICKFDMKSFKFDQVANGVYNMKLKIREVW
;
A
#
# COMPACT_ATOMS: atom_id res chain seq x y z
N MET A 1 -7.85 -23.69 -13.50
CA MET A 1 -7.31 -22.31 -13.43
C MET A 1 -8.52 -21.41 -13.38
N ALA A 2 -8.91 -20.95 -12.19
CA ALA A 2 -9.91 -19.90 -12.10
C ALA A 2 -9.36 -18.71 -12.89
N TYR A 3 -10.19 -18.16 -13.78
CA TYR A 3 -9.86 -16.99 -14.56
C TYR A 3 -9.39 -15.91 -13.58
N GLN A 4 -8.15 -15.44 -13.74
CA GLN A 4 -7.61 -14.37 -12.92
C GLN A 4 -8.28 -13.07 -13.39
N ASN A 5 -9.55 -12.90 -12.99
CA ASN A 5 -10.27 -11.66 -13.14
C ASN A 5 -9.60 -10.68 -12.19
N VAL A 6 -9.07 -9.60 -12.73
CA VAL A 6 -8.69 -8.47 -11.90
C VAL A 6 -10.00 -7.78 -11.55
N GLY A 7 -10.39 -7.90 -10.29
CA GLY A 7 -11.51 -7.15 -9.72
C GLY A 7 -11.07 -5.72 -9.45
N THR A 8 -11.47 -5.19 -8.30
CA THR A 8 -11.13 -3.82 -7.94
C THR A 8 -9.74 -3.78 -7.29
N PRO A 9 -8.72 -3.17 -7.93
CA PRO A 9 -7.36 -3.28 -7.44
C PRO A 9 -7.14 -2.47 -6.16
N ARG A 10 -6.33 -3.02 -5.26
CA ARG A 10 -5.90 -2.39 -4.02
C ARG A 10 -4.40 -2.14 -4.00
N PHE A 11 -4.04 -0.96 -3.51
CA PHE A 11 -2.67 -0.49 -3.32
C PHE A 11 -2.40 -0.32 -1.84
N TYR A 12 -1.34 -0.94 -1.33
CA TYR A 12 -0.89 -0.82 0.06
C TYR A 12 0.42 -0.03 0.08
N ILE A 13 0.37 1.18 0.62
CA ILE A 13 1.43 2.18 0.49
C ILE A 13 2.21 2.34 1.79
N ASN A 14 3.51 2.10 1.75
CA ASN A 14 4.39 2.20 2.92
C ASN A 14 4.67 3.68 3.28
N ILE A 15 4.11 4.13 4.40
CA ILE A 15 4.21 5.54 4.82
C ILE A 15 5.59 5.87 5.40
N PRO A 16 6.18 5.08 6.32
CA PRO A 16 7.53 5.31 6.80
C PRO A 16 8.59 5.43 5.70
N GLU A 17 8.55 4.56 4.69
CA GLU A 17 9.51 4.61 3.57
C GLU A 17 9.36 5.90 2.77
N TRP A 18 8.13 6.35 2.51
CA TRP A 18 7.86 7.62 1.84
C TRP A 18 8.32 8.84 2.65
N LEU A 19 8.00 8.87 3.95
CA LEU A 19 8.43 9.95 4.85
C LEU A 19 9.96 10.01 4.98
N SER A 20 10.62 8.86 4.96
CA SER A 20 12.08 8.76 4.97
C SER A 20 12.71 9.34 3.71
N VAL A 21 12.23 8.94 2.52
CA VAL A 21 12.77 9.43 1.24
C VAL A 21 12.52 10.93 1.03
N THR A 22 11.42 11.46 1.58
CA THR A 22 11.13 12.90 1.53
C THR A 22 11.85 13.70 2.60
N GLY A 23 12.52 13.05 3.55
CA GLY A 23 13.24 13.69 4.66
C GLY A 23 12.32 14.24 5.76
N ALA A 24 11.04 13.87 5.77
CA ALA A 24 10.06 14.27 6.78
C ALA A 24 10.26 13.52 8.10
N VAL A 25 10.70 12.27 8.04
CA VAL A 25 11.06 11.44 9.20
C VAL A 25 12.44 10.85 8.96
N GLN A 26 13.30 10.92 9.96
CA GLN A 26 14.50 10.10 9.99
C GLN A 26 14.13 8.77 10.63
N LEU A 27 14.25 7.68 9.86
CA LEU A 27 14.16 6.35 10.45
C LEU A 27 15.37 6.18 11.41
N PRO A 28 15.18 5.51 12.55
CA PRO A 28 16.23 5.43 13.56
C PRO A 28 17.43 4.66 13.02
N GLU A 29 18.60 5.32 12.96
CA GLU A 29 19.90 4.88 12.39
C GLU A 29 20.47 3.52 12.87
N ASN A 30 19.73 2.79 13.71
CA ASN A 30 20.07 1.47 14.18
C ASN A 30 19.56 0.39 13.19
N ASP A 31 19.86 -0.89 13.47
CA ASP A 31 19.52 -2.11 12.69
C ASP A 31 18.02 -2.25 12.30
N THR A 32 17.20 -1.30 12.72
CA THR A 32 15.78 -1.17 12.48
C THR A 32 15.40 -0.54 11.15
N ASP A 33 16.31 0.21 10.53
CA ASP A 33 16.07 0.92 9.25
C ASP A 33 15.69 -0.02 8.10
N ASN A 34 16.28 -1.23 8.06
CA ASN A 34 16.00 -2.20 7.01
C ASN A 34 14.62 -2.85 7.14
N LYS A 35 13.97 -2.75 8.30
CA LYS A 35 12.71 -3.46 8.54
C LYS A 35 11.50 -2.68 8.07
N LEU A 36 11.54 -1.35 8.06
CA LEU A 36 10.42 -0.53 7.61
C LEU A 36 10.38 -0.32 6.09
N LEU A 37 11.22 -1.04 5.33
CA LEU A 37 11.24 -1.01 3.87
C LEU A 37 10.23 -2.00 3.28
N THR A 38 9.60 -1.64 2.16
CA THR A 38 8.60 -2.51 1.52
C THR A 38 9.21 -3.81 1.02
N LEU A 39 10.48 -3.79 0.60
CA LEU A 39 11.22 -4.98 0.19
C LEU A 39 11.94 -5.58 1.40
N PRO A 40 11.68 -6.86 1.76
CA PRO A 40 12.41 -7.51 2.83
C PRO A 40 13.90 -7.60 2.50
N VAL A 41 14.75 -7.12 3.42
CA VAL A 41 16.21 -7.04 3.21
C VAL A 41 16.89 -8.26 3.82
N GLU A 42 16.84 -8.39 5.15
CA GLU A 42 17.48 -9.49 5.89
C GLU A 42 16.63 -9.91 7.09
N MET A 43 16.55 -11.23 7.31
CA MET A 43 15.86 -11.80 8.46
C MET A 43 16.59 -11.43 9.75
N SER A 44 15.84 -10.91 10.71
CA SER A 44 16.40 -10.43 11.98
C SER A 44 15.40 -10.62 13.11
N ASN A 45 15.89 -10.62 14.35
CA ASN A 45 15.04 -10.85 15.53
C ASN A 45 13.89 -9.85 15.62
N ALA A 46 12.71 -10.31 16.00
CA ALA A 46 11.58 -9.43 16.33
C ALA A 46 11.93 -8.50 17.50
N TYR A 47 11.51 -7.24 17.40
CA TYR A 47 11.55 -6.27 18.49
C TYR A 47 10.45 -5.22 18.28
N ASP A 48 10.13 -4.47 19.32
CA ASP A 48 9.15 -3.37 19.29
C ASP A 48 9.68 -2.16 18.51
N ILE A 49 8.91 -1.70 17.54
CA ILE A 49 9.28 -0.61 16.65
C ILE A 49 8.51 0.64 17.07
N ASN A 50 9.24 1.69 17.48
CA ASN A 50 8.62 3.00 17.68
C ASN A 50 8.24 3.59 16.31
N LEU A 51 6.99 4.04 16.22
CA LEU A 51 6.34 4.57 15.03
C LEU A 51 5.83 5.99 15.32
N ASP A 52 6.69 6.87 15.83
CA ASP A 52 6.36 8.30 16.07
C ASP A 52 6.20 9.08 14.75
N PHE A 53 5.17 8.77 13.95
CA PHE A 53 4.86 9.50 12.71
C PHE A 53 3.37 9.78 12.51
N LEU A 54 3.12 10.83 11.71
CA LEU A 54 1.85 11.52 11.54
C LEU A 54 0.77 10.66 10.85
N GLY A 55 -0.44 10.61 11.43
CA GLY A 55 -1.72 10.58 10.71
C GLY A 55 -1.96 9.42 9.76
N MET A 56 -2.07 8.19 10.26
CA MET A 56 -2.59 7.08 9.45
C MET A 56 -4.13 7.12 9.51
N ALA A 57 -4.75 7.66 8.46
CA ALA A 57 -6.20 7.81 8.35
C ALA A 57 -6.95 6.46 8.38
N ASP A 58 -8.28 6.53 8.24
CA ASP A 58 -9.25 5.43 8.35
C ASP A 58 -8.99 4.18 7.50
N ASN A 59 -8.04 4.23 6.56
CA ASN A 59 -7.62 3.11 5.71
C ASN A 59 -6.23 2.57 6.08
N GLY A 60 -5.98 2.31 7.37
CA GLY A 60 -4.70 1.81 7.86
C GLY A 60 -4.46 0.32 7.54
N PHE A 61 -3.21 -0.05 7.31
CA PHE A 61 -2.79 -1.44 7.24
C PHE A 61 -1.42 -1.69 7.89
N LEU A 62 -1.20 -2.95 8.25
CA LEU A 62 0.06 -3.50 8.71
C LEU A 62 0.31 -4.82 7.97
N ALA A 63 1.50 -4.96 7.39
CA ALA A 63 2.01 -6.20 6.86
C ALA A 63 3.30 -6.58 7.58
N VAL A 64 3.36 -7.81 8.10
CA VAL A 64 4.59 -8.40 8.62
C VAL A 64 5.06 -9.43 7.60
N LEU A 65 6.20 -9.19 6.98
CA LEU A 65 6.74 -9.96 5.86
C LEU A 65 7.93 -10.82 6.31
N GLY A 66 7.95 -12.07 5.86
CA GLY A 66 9.00 -13.02 6.20
C GLY A 66 9.02 -13.40 7.68
N HIS A 67 7.88 -13.48 8.36
CA HIS A 67 7.90 -13.85 9.77
C HIS A 67 8.00 -15.36 9.97
N ASP A 68 8.74 -15.76 11.00
CA ASP A 68 8.82 -17.13 11.50
C ASP A 68 8.19 -17.21 12.90
N ILE A 69 7.13 -18.01 13.04
CA ILE A 69 6.30 -18.05 14.25
C ILE A 69 6.46 -19.38 14.94
N SER A 70 6.71 -19.31 16.25
CA SER A 70 6.80 -20.47 17.11
C SER A 70 6.36 -20.15 18.54
N PRO A 71 5.26 -20.74 19.06
CA PRO A 71 4.35 -21.69 18.41
C PRO A 71 3.26 -20.99 17.55
N PRO A 72 2.67 -21.68 16.56
CA PRO A 72 1.58 -21.13 15.75
C PRO A 72 0.37 -20.72 16.59
N GLY A 73 -0.34 -19.67 16.16
CA GLY A 73 -1.51 -19.16 16.86
C GLY A 73 -1.19 -18.45 18.17
N SER A 74 -0.01 -17.83 18.27
CA SER A 74 0.40 -17.03 19.43
C SER A 74 0.18 -15.53 19.17
N ASN A 75 0.00 -14.75 20.24
CA ASN A 75 -0.02 -13.29 20.22
C ASN A 75 1.26 -12.79 19.55
N SER A 76 1.22 -12.40 18.29
CA SER A 76 2.45 -12.22 17.51
C SER A 76 2.80 -10.76 17.34
N TYR A 77 1.83 -9.91 16.98
CA TYR A 77 2.06 -8.47 16.81
C TYR A 77 0.79 -7.65 17.09
N SER A 78 0.96 -6.37 17.44
CA SER A 78 -0.10 -5.39 17.64
C SER A 78 0.38 -3.96 17.42
N ILE A 79 -0.53 -3.03 17.12
CA ILE A 79 -0.20 -1.59 17.09
C ILE A 79 -0.83 -0.92 18.31
N GLU A 80 -0.09 0.02 18.91
CA GLU A 80 -0.57 0.88 19.99
C GLU A 80 -0.59 2.34 19.57
N ASP A 81 -1.59 3.07 20.04
CA ASP A 81 -1.70 4.52 19.92
C ASP A 81 -0.93 5.25 21.04
N TYR A 82 -0.96 6.59 21.03
CA TYR A 82 -0.30 7.40 22.07
C TYR A 82 -0.92 7.28 23.46
N THR A 83 -2.15 6.75 23.57
CA THR A 83 -2.77 6.42 24.86
C THR A 83 -2.34 5.05 25.38
N SER A 84 -1.49 4.34 24.62
CA SER A 84 -1.13 2.94 24.84
C SER A 84 -2.33 1.99 24.77
N ALA A 85 -3.41 2.42 24.10
CA ALA A 85 -4.50 1.54 23.72
C ALA A 85 -4.11 0.82 22.42
N LYS A 86 -4.47 -0.46 22.34
CA LYS A 86 -4.21 -1.26 21.14
C LYS A 86 -5.26 -0.94 20.08
N VAL A 87 -4.78 -0.72 18.87
CA VAL A 87 -5.63 -0.47 17.71
C VAL A 87 -6.29 -1.78 17.30
N GLN A 88 -7.61 -1.75 17.10
CA GLN A 88 -8.36 -2.92 16.68
C GLN A 88 -8.05 -3.23 15.22
N MET A 89 -7.46 -4.40 14.98
CA MET A 89 -7.13 -4.88 13.65
C MET A 89 -8.25 -5.77 13.11
N THR A 90 -8.40 -5.75 11.79
CA THR A 90 -9.25 -6.66 11.03
C THR A 90 -8.36 -7.59 10.21
N ASN A 91 -8.68 -8.88 10.22
CA ASN A 91 -7.92 -9.88 9.46
C ASN A 91 -8.09 -9.65 7.96
N VAL A 92 -6.99 -9.55 7.24
CA VAL A 92 -6.99 -9.66 5.78
C VAL A 92 -6.40 -11.03 5.41
N ILE A 93 -5.18 -11.32 5.85
CA ILE A 93 -4.49 -12.60 5.61
C ILE A 93 -3.64 -13.01 6.80
N ASN A 94 -3.82 -14.27 7.22
CA ASN A 94 -2.97 -14.92 8.21
C ASN A 94 -2.76 -14.05 9.46
N GLY A 95 -3.78 -13.32 9.92
CA GLY A 95 -3.69 -12.55 11.15
C GLY A 95 -5.04 -12.59 11.82
N ASP A 96 -5.29 -13.56 12.69
CA ASP A 96 -6.55 -13.68 13.42
C ASP A 96 -6.53 -12.66 14.58
N PRO A 97 -7.24 -11.52 14.51
CA PRO A 97 -7.20 -10.51 15.58
C PRO A 97 -8.07 -10.97 16.76
N ASN A 98 -7.61 -10.71 17.99
CA ASN A 98 -8.45 -10.86 19.18
C ASN A 98 -9.04 -9.51 19.63
N GLN A 99 -9.96 -9.57 20.60
CA GLN A 99 -10.58 -8.38 21.19
C GLN A 99 -9.58 -7.45 21.89
N ASP A 100 -8.40 -7.96 22.27
CA ASP A 100 -7.34 -7.16 22.88
C ASP A 100 -6.46 -6.43 21.86
N GLY A 101 -6.75 -6.51 20.55
CA GLY A 101 -5.98 -5.83 19.50
C GLY A 101 -4.66 -6.52 19.12
N TRP A 102 -4.44 -7.77 19.54
CA TRP A 102 -3.33 -8.60 19.07
C TRP A 102 -3.74 -9.44 17.87
N CYS A 103 -2.80 -9.70 16.97
CA CYS A 103 -2.97 -10.65 15.88
C CYS A 103 -2.22 -11.96 16.10
N TYR A 104 -2.88 -13.05 15.68
CA TYR A 104 -2.43 -14.43 15.86
C TYR A 104 -2.34 -15.12 14.50
N PRO A 105 -1.19 -15.03 13.82
CA PRO A 105 -0.98 -15.78 12.59
C PRO A 105 -0.91 -17.28 12.89
N GLN A 106 -1.50 -18.07 11.99
CA GLN A 106 -1.51 -19.52 12.06
C GLN A 106 -0.34 -20.16 11.30
N TYR A 107 0.24 -19.42 10.36
CA TYR A 107 1.31 -19.86 9.47
C TYR A 107 2.48 -18.90 9.52
N SER A 108 3.69 -19.39 9.31
CA SER A 108 4.87 -18.56 9.03
C SER A 108 4.86 -18.11 7.56
N GLY A 109 5.55 -17.01 7.26
CA GLY A 109 5.61 -16.43 5.92
C GLY A 109 5.27 -14.95 5.96
N PHE A 110 4.01 -14.60 5.87
CA PHE A 110 3.58 -13.21 5.96
C PHE A 110 2.17 -13.09 6.56
N SER A 111 1.86 -11.91 7.08
CA SER A 111 0.52 -11.55 7.55
C SER A 111 0.19 -10.14 7.10
N ILE A 112 -1.07 -9.89 6.77
CA ILE A 112 -1.59 -8.57 6.45
C ILE A 112 -2.87 -8.36 7.24
N THR A 113 -2.97 -7.21 7.90
CA THR A 113 -4.14 -6.78 8.67
C THR A 113 -4.45 -5.32 8.36
N THR A 114 -5.72 -4.96 8.39
CA THR A 114 -6.18 -3.58 8.24
C THR A 114 -6.69 -3.05 9.57
N PHE A 115 -6.81 -1.73 9.70
CA PHE A 115 -7.40 -1.09 10.87
C PHE A 115 -7.98 0.28 10.50
N THR A 116 -8.90 0.76 11.32
CA THR A 116 -9.56 2.07 11.18
C THR A 116 -9.35 2.88 12.45
N GLY A 117 -9.28 4.21 12.36
CA GLY A 117 -9.52 5.08 13.51
C GLY A 117 -8.38 5.24 14.52
N SER A 118 -7.12 5.32 14.09
CA SER A 118 -6.03 5.81 14.95
C SER A 118 -5.18 6.84 14.20
N ASN A 119 -5.52 8.12 14.39
CA ASN A 119 -4.76 9.23 13.79
C ASN A 119 -3.32 9.30 14.32
N ASP A 120 -3.05 8.70 15.48
CA ASP A 120 -1.77 8.80 16.16
C ASP A 120 -1.32 7.41 16.61
N ILE A 121 -0.66 6.68 15.71
CA ILE A 121 0.03 5.43 16.03
C ILE A 121 1.36 5.77 16.69
N LYS A 122 1.71 5.05 17.77
CA LYS A 122 2.94 5.26 18.54
C LYS A 122 3.93 4.12 18.36
N GLU A 123 3.48 2.88 18.39
CA GLU A 123 4.37 1.73 18.47
C GLU A 123 3.76 0.50 17.81
N LEU A 124 4.59 -0.23 17.06
CA LEU A 124 4.33 -1.61 16.69
C LEU A 124 5.00 -2.52 17.72
N LYS A 125 4.21 -3.34 18.38
CA LYS A 125 4.70 -4.38 19.27
C LYS A 125 4.84 -5.70 18.52
N VAL A 126 5.98 -6.35 18.73
CA VAL A 126 6.24 -7.68 18.19
C VAL A 126 6.65 -8.59 19.34
N SER A 127 5.87 -9.64 19.55
CA SER A 127 6.10 -10.59 20.64
C SER A 127 7.35 -11.44 20.41
N GLU A 128 7.79 -12.09 21.49
CA GLU A 128 8.83 -13.13 21.47
C GLU A 128 8.48 -14.39 20.66
N TYR A 129 7.21 -14.58 20.28
CA TYR A 129 6.77 -15.74 19.49
C TYR A 129 7.06 -15.61 17.99
N ILE A 130 7.44 -14.41 17.53
CA ILE A 130 8.06 -14.24 16.23
C ILE A 130 9.58 -14.27 16.42
N ASN A 131 10.23 -15.33 15.93
CA ASN A 131 11.69 -15.45 16.06
C ASN A 131 12.41 -14.48 15.13
N GLN A 132 11.90 -14.34 13.91
CA GLN A 132 12.53 -13.56 12.85
C GLN A 132 11.48 -12.87 11.99
N ILE A 133 11.81 -11.67 11.50
CA ILE A 133 11.04 -10.90 10.53
C ILE A 133 11.98 -10.44 9.42
N GLY A 134 11.49 -10.44 8.18
CA GLY A 134 12.20 -9.86 7.04
C GLY A 134 11.91 -8.37 6.87
N SER A 135 10.64 -7.97 6.98
CA SER A 135 10.23 -6.56 6.95
C SER A 135 8.84 -6.37 7.59
N VAL A 136 8.57 -5.13 7.97
CA VAL A 136 7.30 -4.60 8.44
C VAL A 136 6.93 -3.46 7.52
N VAL A 137 5.75 -3.54 6.92
CA VAL A 137 5.17 -2.47 6.10
C VAL A 137 3.95 -1.95 6.83
N ILE A 138 3.95 -0.68 7.21
CA ILE A 138 2.80 -0.04 7.82
C ILE A 138 2.42 1.18 7.00
N GLY A 139 1.13 1.33 6.73
CA GLY A 139 0.72 2.35 5.78
C GLY A 139 -0.77 2.58 5.65
N THR A 140 -1.14 3.28 4.58
CA THR A 140 -2.53 3.36 4.15
C THR A 140 -2.75 2.46 2.93
N TYR A 141 -3.94 1.90 2.82
CA TYR A 141 -4.39 1.24 1.60
C TYR A 141 -5.36 2.13 0.83
N TYR A 142 -5.41 1.94 -0.49
CA TYR A 142 -6.33 2.62 -1.39
C TYR A 142 -6.94 1.60 -2.35
N ASP A 143 -8.27 1.56 -2.39
CA ASP A 143 -9.05 0.79 -3.35
C ASP A 143 -9.44 1.69 -4.52
N MET A 144 -9.29 1.20 -5.75
CA MET A 144 -9.85 1.92 -6.90
C MET A 144 -11.39 1.98 -6.77
N PRO A 145 -12.06 3.04 -7.24
CA PRO A 145 -13.52 3.15 -7.15
C PRO A 145 -14.27 2.15 -8.05
N HIS A 146 -13.59 1.50 -9.00
CA HIS A 146 -14.13 0.37 -9.74
C HIS A 146 -13.02 -0.48 -10.36
N SER A 147 -13.40 -1.66 -10.85
CA SER A 147 -12.50 -2.56 -11.58
C SER A 147 -12.03 -1.92 -12.91
N PRO A 148 -10.82 -2.26 -13.40
CA PRO A 148 -10.33 -1.82 -14.70
C PRO A 148 -11.15 -2.43 -15.83
N GLU A 149 -10.96 -1.88 -17.03
CA GLU A 149 -11.60 -2.35 -18.25
C GLU A 149 -11.27 -3.81 -18.59
N LEU A 150 -12.18 -4.44 -19.34
CA LEU A 150 -12.16 -5.88 -19.67
C LEU A 150 -10.89 -6.34 -20.41
N ASP A 151 -10.20 -5.45 -21.14
CA ASP A 151 -8.97 -5.74 -21.90
C ASP A 151 -7.70 -5.75 -21.04
N LEU A 152 -7.81 -6.29 -19.83
CA LEU A 152 -6.69 -6.38 -18.90
C LEU A 152 -5.72 -7.48 -19.31
N THR A 153 -4.44 -7.14 -19.41
CA THR A 153 -3.38 -8.11 -19.70
C THR A 153 -2.47 -8.28 -18.49
N MET A 154 -2.52 -9.46 -17.85
CA MET A 154 -1.46 -9.90 -16.94
C MET A 154 -0.45 -10.74 -17.72
N THR A 155 0.79 -10.25 -17.81
CA THR A 155 1.90 -10.99 -18.43
C THR A 155 2.84 -11.53 -17.36
N ARG A 156 3.38 -12.75 -17.54
CA ARG A 156 4.49 -13.28 -16.73
C ARG A 156 5.81 -13.13 -17.48
N GLU A 157 6.66 -12.25 -16.99
CA GLU A 157 8.01 -12.04 -17.51
C GLU A 157 8.97 -13.09 -16.93
N MET A 158 9.35 -14.05 -17.76
CA MET A 158 10.32 -15.10 -17.43
C MET A 158 11.70 -14.72 -17.96
N GLY A 159 12.27 -13.68 -17.36
CA GLY A 159 13.55 -13.09 -17.80
C GLY A 159 13.41 -12.36 -19.13
N ASN A 160 13.56 -11.03 -19.13
CA ASN A 160 13.70 -10.25 -20.36
C ASN A 160 14.77 -10.86 -21.29
N SER A 161 14.33 -11.69 -22.24
CA SER A 161 15.14 -12.41 -23.22
C SER A 161 16.07 -13.45 -22.58
N VAL A 162 15.72 -14.74 -22.65
CA VAL A 162 16.68 -15.85 -22.61
C VAL A 162 17.77 -15.54 -23.65
N LYS A 163 18.84 -14.85 -23.26
CA LYS A 163 19.92 -14.48 -24.18
C LYS A 163 20.68 -15.75 -24.48
N ARG A 164 20.30 -16.40 -25.58
CA ARG A 164 20.95 -17.60 -26.06
C ARG A 164 22.10 -17.19 -26.98
N ILE A 165 23.33 -17.46 -26.55
CA ILE A 165 24.50 -17.28 -27.39
C ILE A 165 24.92 -18.67 -27.89
N ARG A 166 24.79 -18.91 -29.19
CA ARG A 166 25.34 -20.11 -29.85
C ARG A 166 26.85 -19.94 -29.96
N THR A 167 27.62 -20.82 -29.32
CA THR A 167 29.08 -20.83 -29.47
C THR A 167 29.47 -21.30 -30.87
N LYS A 168 30.68 -20.96 -31.32
CA LYS A 168 31.20 -21.41 -32.62
C LYS A 168 31.26 -22.95 -32.76
N GLY A 169 31.28 -23.68 -31.64
CA GLY A 169 31.25 -25.15 -31.60
C GLY A 169 29.84 -25.75 -31.58
N GLY A 170 28.78 -24.93 -31.63
CA GLY A 170 27.41 -25.41 -31.66
C GLY A 170 26.79 -25.70 -30.28
N SER A 171 27.34 -25.17 -29.18
CA SER A 171 26.70 -25.23 -27.86
C SER A 171 25.89 -23.96 -27.61
N ASP A 172 24.78 -24.05 -26.88
CA ASP A 172 23.98 -22.89 -26.48
C ASP A 172 24.34 -22.46 -25.05
N LEU A 173 24.75 -21.21 -24.88
CA LEU A 173 24.85 -20.57 -23.56
C LEU A 173 23.56 -19.81 -23.31
N VAL A 174 22.92 -20.06 -22.18
CA VAL A 174 21.64 -19.46 -21.81
C VAL A 174 21.77 -18.74 -20.48
N ASP A 175 21.48 -17.44 -20.47
CA ASP A 175 21.34 -16.66 -19.24
C ASP A 175 19.89 -16.75 -18.74
N TYR A 176 19.71 -17.29 -17.53
CA TYR A 176 18.42 -17.45 -16.86
C TYR A 176 18.26 -16.34 -15.82
N ARG A 177 17.26 -15.47 -15.99
CA ARG A 177 16.93 -14.39 -15.04
C ARG A 177 15.48 -14.52 -14.57
N HIS A 178 15.21 -14.05 -13.35
CA HIS A 178 13.86 -14.03 -12.75
C HIS A 178 13.19 -15.42 -12.65
N ILE A 179 13.99 -16.49 -12.55
CA ILE A 179 13.49 -17.87 -12.47
C ILE A 179 12.89 -18.23 -11.11
N LYS A 180 13.23 -17.46 -10.07
CA LYS A 180 12.77 -17.65 -8.71
C LYS A 180 12.65 -16.30 -8.01
N SER A 181 11.58 -16.10 -7.25
CA SER A 181 11.45 -14.99 -6.30
C SER A 181 12.48 -15.14 -5.15
N PRO A 182 12.90 -14.03 -4.51
CA PRO A 182 13.70 -14.13 -3.30
C PRO A 182 12.92 -14.88 -2.20
N THR A 183 13.68 -15.43 -1.28
CA THR A 183 13.14 -16.04 -0.07
C THR A 183 13.15 -15.04 1.08
N TRP A 184 12.06 -14.98 1.83
CA TRP A 184 11.95 -14.26 3.08
C TRP A 184 12.24 -15.26 4.21
N GLY A 185 13.53 -15.44 4.52
CA GLY A 185 14.00 -16.50 5.40
C GLY A 185 13.86 -17.87 4.76
N SER A 186 13.04 -18.73 5.36
CA SER A 186 12.87 -20.13 4.92
C SER A 186 11.85 -20.31 3.80
N LEU A 187 11.02 -19.30 3.50
CA LEU A 187 9.91 -19.38 2.53
C LEU A 187 10.12 -18.41 1.37
N ALA A 188 9.60 -18.74 0.18
CA ALA A 188 9.56 -17.78 -0.93
C ALA A 188 8.57 -16.64 -0.64
N ALA A 189 8.75 -15.49 -1.30
CA ALA A 189 7.81 -14.38 -1.20
C ALA A 189 6.36 -14.81 -1.43
N TRP A 190 5.46 -14.39 -0.54
CA TRP A 190 4.03 -14.70 -0.57
C TRP A 190 3.64 -16.18 -0.39
N GLU A 191 4.55 -17.00 0.14
CA GLU A 191 4.23 -18.37 0.55
C GLU A 191 3.92 -18.44 2.05
N LEU A 192 3.04 -19.37 2.43
CA LEU A 192 2.72 -19.68 3.82
C LEU A 192 3.13 -21.12 4.12
N SER A 193 3.68 -21.35 5.32
CA SER A 193 3.98 -22.70 5.80
C SER A 193 3.51 -22.89 7.22
N TYR A 194 3.03 -24.10 7.51
CA TYR A 194 2.79 -24.49 8.88
C TYR A 194 4.13 -24.65 9.61
N PRO A 195 4.27 -24.23 10.88
CA PRO A 195 5.53 -24.32 11.61
C PRO A 195 6.02 -25.76 11.86
N THR A 196 5.15 -26.75 11.69
CA THR A 196 5.48 -28.17 11.89
C THR A 196 5.06 -29.04 10.70
N GLY A 197 6.03 -29.75 10.12
CA GLY A 197 5.76 -30.99 9.38
C GLY A 197 5.61 -30.93 7.85
N SER A 198 5.74 -29.78 7.17
CA SER A 198 5.75 -29.75 5.70
C SER A 198 6.89 -28.91 5.14
N THR A 199 8.00 -29.57 4.80
CA THR A 199 9.09 -28.94 4.05
C THR A 199 8.69 -28.90 2.57
N ILE A 200 7.92 -27.89 2.19
CA ILE A 200 7.67 -27.62 0.76
C ILE A 200 9.01 -27.21 0.14
N ASN A 201 9.35 -27.82 -0.99
CA ASN A 201 10.60 -27.48 -1.68
C ASN A 201 10.51 -26.07 -2.28
N GLN A 202 10.99 -25.09 -1.53
CA GLN A 202 11.01 -23.67 -1.93
C GLN A 202 11.91 -23.39 -3.14
N ALA A 203 12.67 -24.37 -3.64
CA ALA A 203 13.33 -24.26 -4.94
C ALA A 203 12.35 -24.33 -6.11
N LEU A 204 11.14 -24.84 -5.89
CA LEU A 204 10.06 -24.96 -6.87
C LEU A 204 8.97 -23.88 -6.69
N SER A 205 9.28 -22.81 -5.96
CA SER A 205 8.37 -21.68 -5.78
C SER A 205 8.12 -20.94 -7.10
N ARG A 206 7.18 -19.99 -7.08
CA ARG A 206 6.77 -19.23 -8.26
C ARG A 206 7.97 -18.65 -9.02
N SER A 207 7.92 -18.81 -10.35
CA SER A 207 8.87 -18.26 -11.30
C SER A 207 8.26 -17.12 -12.11
N GLY A 208 9.08 -16.15 -12.49
CA GLY A 208 8.71 -15.03 -13.36
C GLY A 208 7.96 -13.91 -12.63
N ARG A 209 8.15 -12.68 -13.10
CA ARG A 209 7.52 -11.49 -12.54
C ARG A 209 6.21 -11.20 -13.24
N ARG A 210 5.17 -10.82 -12.50
CA ARG A 210 3.92 -10.38 -13.12
C ARG A 210 4.01 -8.92 -13.56
N ILE A 211 3.36 -8.63 -14.68
CA ILE A 211 3.17 -7.28 -15.21
C ILE A 211 1.68 -7.14 -15.47
N TRP A 212 1.08 -6.07 -14.98
CA TRP A 212 -0.32 -5.72 -15.22
C TRP A 212 -0.39 -4.45 -16.04
N ASP A 213 -1.06 -4.52 -17.18
CA ASP A 213 -1.46 -3.37 -17.97
C ASP A 213 -2.94 -3.09 -17.69
N LEU A 214 -3.22 -2.05 -16.90
CA LEU A 214 -4.55 -1.65 -16.44
C LEU A 214 -5.02 -0.40 -17.20
N SER A 215 -6.31 -0.35 -17.54
CA SER A 215 -6.95 0.85 -18.08
C SER A 215 -8.23 1.13 -17.30
N PHE A 216 -8.42 2.39 -16.92
CA PHE A 216 -9.61 2.88 -16.23
C PHE A 216 -10.21 4.01 -17.07
N ASN A 217 -11.47 3.89 -17.42
CA ASN A 217 -12.19 4.94 -18.14
C ASN A 217 -13.27 5.54 -17.25
N TYR A 218 -13.62 6.79 -17.55
CA TYR A 218 -14.73 7.49 -16.93
C TYR A 218 -14.61 7.67 -15.40
N MET A 219 -13.37 7.77 -14.90
CA MET A 219 -13.08 8.05 -13.49
C MET A 219 -13.56 9.45 -13.13
N GLN A 220 -14.18 9.62 -11.96
CA GLN A 220 -14.52 10.96 -11.48
C GLN A 220 -13.26 11.74 -11.09
N GLY A 221 -13.31 13.05 -11.28
CA GLY A 221 -12.22 13.95 -10.94
C GLY A 221 -11.86 13.90 -9.46
N SER A 222 -12.88 13.78 -8.59
CA SER A 222 -12.75 13.59 -7.14
C SER A 222 -11.94 12.35 -6.77
N ASP A 223 -12.10 11.25 -7.50
CA ASP A 223 -11.38 10.01 -7.21
C ASP A 223 -9.92 10.07 -7.67
N MET A 224 -9.61 10.94 -8.65
CA MET A 224 -8.28 11.08 -9.24
C MET A 224 -7.44 12.15 -8.59
N PHE A 225 -8.06 13.28 -8.24
CA PHE A 225 -7.39 14.46 -7.73
C PHE A 225 -8.20 15.08 -6.62
N GLY A 226 -7.52 15.35 -5.51
CA GLY A 226 -8.05 16.18 -4.45
C GLY A 226 -8.27 17.62 -4.88
N LEU A 227 -9.29 18.25 -4.31
CA LEU A 227 -9.61 19.67 -4.57
C LEU A 227 -8.52 20.61 -4.05
N ASN A 228 -7.80 20.17 -3.02
CA ASN A 228 -6.70 20.90 -2.43
C ASN A 228 -5.39 20.11 -2.52
N GLN A 229 -4.58 20.46 -3.52
CA GLN A 229 -3.25 19.87 -3.74
C GLN A 229 -2.15 20.56 -2.91
N SER A 230 -2.54 21.31 -1.87
CA SER A 230 -1.63 21.93 -0.90
C SER A 230 -1.65 21.18 0.43
N LEU A 231 -0.61 21.39 1.25
CA LEU A 231 -0.62 20.99 2.67
C LEU A 231 -1.49 21.91 3.52
N SER A 232 -1.66 23.16 3.09
CA SER A 232 -2.50 24.16 3.78
C SER A 232 -3.97 23.84 3.56
N SER A 233 -4.77 23.83 4.64
CA SER A 233 -6.23 23.81 4.56
C SER A 233 -6.83 25.20 4.35
N GLY A 234 -6.03 26.27 4.42
CA GLY A 234 -6.55 27.63 4.27
C GLY A 234 -7.10 27.88 2.87
N LEU A 235 -8.37 28.31 2.80
CA LEU A 235 -9.00 28.76 1.56
C LEU A 235 -8.95 30.29 1.54
N SER A 236 -8.18 30.85 0.59
CA SER A 236 -8.11 32.30 0.38
C SER A 236 -8.59 32.62 -1.03
N GLY A 237 -9.78 33.19 -1.13
CA GLY A 237 -10.38 33.57 -2.40
C GLY A 237 -11.66 34.36 -2.17
N THR A 238 -11.55 35.63 -1.84
CA THR A 238 -12.70 36.54 -1.90
C THR A 238 -12.82 37.14 -3.30
N ASP A 239 -14.04 37.29 -3.79
CA ASP A 239 -14.34 38.08 -4.98
C ASP A 239 -14.13 39.57 -4.69
N PHE A 240 -14.30 40.42 -5.71
CA PHE A 240 -14.20 41.88 -5.56
C PHE A 240 -15.18 42.48 -4.53
N ASN A 241 -16.20 41.74 -4.12
CA ASN A 241 -17.20 42.14 -3.13
C ASN A 241 -16.96 41.50 -1.75
N GLY A 242 -15.86 40.76 -1.55
CA GLY A 242 -15.58 40.08 -0.28
C GLY A 242 -16.28 38.73 -0.10
N ASN A 243 -17.03 38.24 -1.10
CA ASN A 243 -17.67 36.93 -1.03
C ASN A 243 -16.69 35.83 -1.39
N LEU A 244 -16.68 34.74 -0.63
CA LEU A 244 -15.86 33.57 -0.91
C LEU A 244 -16.21 32.98 -2.30
N PHE A 245 -15.25 32.97 -3.22
CA PHE A 245 -15.41 32.41 -4.56
C PHE A 245 -15.38 30.88 -4.50
N LEU A 246 -16.54 30.28 -4.29
CA LEU A 246 -16.74 28.86 -4.55
C LEU A 246 -16.83 28.69 -6.06
N GLY A 247 -15.77 28.15 -6.69
CA GLY A 247 -15.90 27.58 -8.03
C GLY A 247 -17.03 26.54 -8.04
N SER A 248 -17.64 26.32 -9.20
CA SER A 248 -18.68 25.30 -9.41
C SER A 248 -18.25 23.87 -9.09
N ASP A 249 -16.97 23.68 -8.79
CA ASP A 249 -16.30 22.39 -8.66
C ASP A 249 -16.09 21.98 -7.19
N TYR A 250 -16.49 22.83 -6.22
CA TYR A 250 -16.45 22.47 -4.80
C TYR A 250 -17.77 21.86 -4.37
N ASP A 251 -17.73 20.66 -3.77
CA ASP A 251 -18.92 20.06 -3.16
C ASP A 251 -19.08 20.57 -1.72
N ALA A 252 -20.33 20.58 -1.22
CA ALA A 252 -20.63 21.15 0.10
C ALA A 252 -19.93 20.41 1.27
N GLY A 253 -19.41 19.21 1.01
CA GLY A 253 -18.63 18.40 1.96
C GLY A 253 -17.13 18.70 1.97
N ASP A 254 -16.62 19.53 1.07
CA ASP A 254 -15.16 19.72 0.88
C ASP A 254 -14.62 20.94 1.62
N ILE A 255 -15.49 21.87 1.98
CA ILE A 255 -15.14 23.14 2.62
C ILE A 255 -15.92 23.28 3.91
N ASN A 256 -15.20 23.51 5.01
CA ASN A 256 -15.78 24.01 6.24
C ASN A 256 -15.80 25.53 6.19
N MET A 257 -16.99 26.12 6.09
CA MET A 257 -17.12 27.56 6.27
C MET A 257 -17.18 27.87 7.76
N HIS A 258 -16.16 28.57 8.26
CA HIS A 258 -16.27 29.16 9.58
C HIS A 258 -17.04 30.48 9.44
N SER A 259 -18.26 30.54 9.97
CA SER A 259 -18.95 31.81 10.13
C SER A 259 -18.40 32.50 11.39
N ASP A 260 -17.21 33.05 11.32
CA ASP A 260 -16.79 33.98 12.37
C ASP A 260 -17.46 35.32 12.08
N VAL A 261 -18.42 35.70 12.93
CA VAL A 261 -19.05 37.01 12.85
C VAL A 261 -18.14 37.97 13.59
N ASP A 262 -17.09 38.45 12.91
CA ASP A 262 -16.29 39.54 13.46
C ASP A 262 -17.14 40.83 13.54
N ASP A 263 -16.80 41.73 14.48
CA ASP A 263 -17.56 42.96 14.80
C ASP A 263 -17.60 43.98 13.64
N THR A 264 -16.97 43.64 12.50
CA THR A 264 -16.95 44.38 11.24
C THR A 264 -17.90 43.81 10.17
N GLY A 265 -18.50 42.64 10.41
CA GLY A 265 -19.63 42.10 9.63
C GLY A 265 -19.29 41.37 8.32
N THR A 266 -18.02 41.16 7.97
CA THR A 266 -17.63 40.45 6.74
C THR A 266 -16.28 39.77 6.86
N ASP A 267 -16.19 38.62 7.54
CA ASP A 267 -14.99 37.78 7.45
C ASP A 267 -15.34 36.31 7.26
N THR A 268 -15.79 35.96 6.06
CA THR A 268 -16.04 34.57 5.68
C THR A 268 -14.74 33.89 5.25
N HIS A 269 -13.99 33.38 6.22
CA HIS A 269 -12.88 32.48 5.96
C HIS A 269 -13.38 31.02 5.90
N GLY A 270 -13.09 30.34 4.79
CA GLY A 270 -13.30 28.90 4.65
C GLY A 270 -12.01 28.13 4.89
N ASN A 271 -12.13 26.84 5.22
CA ASN A 271 -11.03 25.89 5.20
C ASN A 271 -11.43 24.67 4.38
N PHE A 272 -10.50 24.10 3.64
CA PHE A 272 -10.65 22.77 3.08
C PHE A 272 -10.72 21.74 4.21
N ASN A 273 -11.65 20.80 4.11
CA ASN A 273 -11.74 19.65 5.02
C ASN A 273 -10.57 18.68 4.81
N TYR A 274 -10.07 18.59 3.58
CA TYR A 274 -8.99 17.71 3.18
C TYR A 274 -7.81 18.49 2.58
N ASN A 275 -6.62 17.94 2.70
CA ASN A 275 -5.40 18.47 2.09
C ASN A 275 -4.67 17.34 1.34
N LEU A 276 -3.52 17.65 0.73
CA LEU A 276 -2.75 16.68 -0.04
C LEU A 276 -2.44 15.36 0.71
N LEU A 277 -2.38 15.37 2.05
CA LEU A 277 -2.05 14.19 2.86
C LEU A 277 -3.27 13.37 3.28
N THR A 278 -4.41 14.04 3.51
CA THR A 278 -5.63 13.46 4.10
C THR A 278 -6.72 13.16 3.09
N ASP A 279 -6.64 13.72 1.88
CA ASP A 279 -7.64 13.54 0.83
C ASP A 279 -7.61 12.10 0.26
N ASP A 280 -8.78 11.49 0.09
CA ASP A 280 -8.94 10.09 -0.32
C ASP A 280 -9.12 9.95 -1.84
N ASN A 281 -8.05 10.27 -2.57
CA ASN A 281 -8.00 10.14 -4.03
C ASN A 281 -6.70 9.45 -4.46
N PHE A 282 -6.69 8.90 -5.68
CA PHE A 282 -5.57 8.13 -6.20
C PHE A 282 -4.26 8.93 -6.25
N PHE A 283 -4.31 10.22 -6.57
CA PHE A 283 -3.10 11.04 -6.60
C PHE A 283 -2.51 11.20 -5.20
N SER A 284 -3.29 11.64 -4.23
CA SER A 284 -2.86 11.87 -2.85
C SER A 284 -2.43 10.58 -2.15
N GLN A 285 -3.20 9.50 -2.30
CA GLN A 285 -2.96 8.25 -1.59
C GLN A 285 -1.92 7.35 -2.25
N VAL A 286 -1.83 7.34 -3.59
CA VAL A 286 -0.95 6.40 -4.31
C VAL A 286 0.19 7.12 -5.01
N ILE A 287 -0.07 8.05 -5.93
CA ILE A 287 1.00 8.65 -6.75
C ILE A 287 1.97 9.47 -5.89
N HIS A 288 1.43 10.36 -5.04
CA HIS A 288 2.23 11.24 -4.20
C HIS A 288 3.06 10.44 -3.18
N LYS A 289 2.41 9.49 -2.50
CA LYS A 289 3.03 8.66 -1.45
C LYS A 289 3.93 7.55 -1.99
N THR A 290 3.88 7.23 -3.28
CA THR A 290 4.91 6.37 -3.94
C THR A 290 6.04 7.18 -4.59
N ASN A 291 6.09 8.49 -4.33
CA ASN A 291 7.04 9.43 -4.95
C ASN A 291 7.02 9.34 -6.49
N GLY A 292 5.83 9.37 -7.08
CA GLY A 292 5.65 9.21 -8.53
C GLY A 292 6.00 7.80 -9.03
N GLY A 293 5.81 6.78 -8.19
CA GLY A 293 6.06 5.38 -8.51
C GLY A 293 7.50 4.91 -8.41
N GLN A 294 8.37 5.70 -7.78
CA GLN A 294 9.75 5.29 -7.47
C GLN A 294 9.80 4.29 -6.32
N LEU A 295 8.91 4.41 -5.35
CA LEU A 295 8.85 3.54 -4.17
C LEU A 295 8.03 2.27 -4.46
N PRO A 296 8.41 1.12 -3.88
CA PRO A 296 7.62 -0.09 -3.99
C PRO A 296 6.33 0.01 -3.17
N PHE A 297 5.33 -0.78 -3.55
CA PHE A 297 4.08 -0.95 -2.81
C PHE A 297 3.62 -2.40 -2.89
N ILE A 298 2.76 -2.83 -1.96
CA ILE A 298 2.10 -4.13 -2.09
C ILE A 298 0.85 -3.92 -2.96
N PHE A 299 0.67 -4.78 -3.95
CA PHE A 299 -0.42 -4.75 -4.92
C PHE A 299 -1.26 -6.01 -4.80
N GLN A 300 -2.57 -5.81 -4.74
CA GLN A 300 -3.58 -6.87 -4.81
C GLN A 300 -4.50 -6.56 -6.00
N PRO A 301 -4.49 -7.36 -7.08
CA PRO A 301 -5.30 -7.08 -8.27
C PRO A 301 -6.81 -7.16 -8.01
N ASP A 302 -7.23 -7.95 -7.03
CA ASP A 302 -8.62 -8.19 -6.68
C ASP A 302 -8.80 -7.96 -5.17
N GLY A 303 -8.87 -6.68 -4.79
CA GLY A 303 -9.11 -6.19 -3.44
C GLY A 303 -10.60 -6.09 -3.11
N ASP A 304 -10.95 -5.43 -2.01
CA ASP A 304 -12.35 -5.39 -1.56
C ASP A 304 -13.22 -4.41 -2.36
N GLY A 305 -12.62 -3.46 -3.09
CA GLY A 305 -13.36 -2.43 -3.82
C GLY A 305 -14.46 -1.77 -2.98
N ASP A 306 -15.66 -1.64 -3.55
CA ASP A 306 -16.81 -1.04 -2.88
C ASP A 306 -17.47 -1.93 -1.82
N THR A 307 -17.07 -3.21 -1.71
CA THR A 307 -17.68 -4.18 -0.79
C THR A 307 -16.62 -4.74 0.17
N PRO A 308 -16.50 -4.21 1.40
CA PRO A 308 -15.52 -4.66 2.39
C PRO A 308 -15.53 -6.18 2.57
N GLY A 309 -14.36 -6.81 2.53
CA GLY A 309 -14.18 -8.25 2.64
C GLY A 309 -14.53 -9.07 1.38
N SER A 310 -14.79 -8.43 0.24
CA SER A 310 -15.04 -9.13 -1.04
C SER A 310 -13.78 -9.51 -1.81
N GLY A 311 -12.61 -9.03 -1.39
CA GLY A 311 -11.33 -9.23 -2.06
C GLY A 311 -10.82 -10.67 -2.02
N ASN A 312 -10.02 -11.01 -3.01
CA ASN A 312 -9.37 -12.31 -3.10
C ASN A 312 -8.08 -12.33 -2.27
N ASN A 313 -8.22 -12.77 -1.01
CA ASN A 313 -7.14 -12.82 -0.03
C ASN A 313 -6.27 -14.09 -0.13
N ASN A 314 -6.28 -14.78 -1.27
CA ASN A 314 -5.34 -15.88 -1.48
C ASN A 314 -3.90 -15.35 -1.59
N PRO A 315 -2.90 -16.04 -1.00
CA PRO A 315 -1.50 -15.58 -1.03
C PRO A 315 -0.95 -15.30 -2.43
N ASP A 316 -1.44 -16.01 -3.46
CA ASP A 316 -1.00 -15.82 -4.84
C ASP A 316 -1.49 -14.49 -5.46
N GLN A 317 -2.44 -13.79 -4.85
CA GLN A 317 -2.94 -12.50 -5.32
C GLN A 317 -2.08 -11.31 -4.88
N PHE A 318 -1.04 -11.51 -4.07
CA PHE A 318 -0.22 -10.40 -3.56
C PHE A 318 1.11 -10.32 -4.30
N ALA A 319 1.57 -9.10 -4.51
CA ALA A 319 2.83 -8.80 -5.19
C ALA A 319 3.46 -7.54 -4.61
N ILE A 320 4.79 -7.50 -4.47
CA ILE A 320 5.48 -6.22 -4.29
C ILE A 320 5.73 -5.66 -5.69
N CYS A 321 5.31 -4.43 -5.94
CA CYS A 321 5.31 -3.84 -7.27
C CYS A 321 5.89 -2.42 -7.30
N LYS A 322 6.25 -1.98 -8.50
CA LYS A 322 6.47 -0.57 -8.85
C LYS A 322 5.70 -0.24 -10.12
N PHE A 323 5.42 1.04 -10.32
CA PHE A 323 4.90 1.51 -11.60
C PHE A 323 6.00 1.40 -12.67
N ASP A 324 5.71 0.70 -13.77
CA ASP A 324 6.59 0.54 -14.94
C ASP A 324 6.22 1.55 -16.03
N MET A 325 6.25 2.83 -15.66
CA MET A 325 5.96 3.93 -16.56
C MET A 325 6.77 5.18 -16.22
N LYS A 326 6.97 6.04 -17.21
CA LYS A 326 7.79 7.26 -17.05
C LYS A 326 6.99 8.46 -16.56
N SER A 327 5.68 8.43 -16.72
CA SER A 327 4.76 9.52 -16.38
C SER A 327 3.36 8.97 -16.22
N PHE A 328 2.59 9.57 -15.30
CA PHE A 328 1.15 9.37 -15.22
C PHE A 328 0.46 10.35 -16.18
N LYS A 329 -0.50 9.86 -16.96
CA LYS A 329 -1.28 10.66 -17.89
C LYS A 329 -2.76 10.45 -17.60
N PHE A 330 -3.46 11.56 -17.42
CA PHE A 330 -4.89 11.61 -17.17
C PHE A 330 -5.52 12.34 -18.35
N ASP A 331 -6.31 11.63 -19.14
CA ASP A 331 -6.98 12.18 -20.31
C ASP A 331 -8.41 12.59 -19.94
N GLN A 332 -8.67 13.89 -19.83
CA GLN A 332 -10.02 14.38 -19.55
C GLN A 332 -10.92 14.16 -20.77
N VAL A 333 -11.97 13.36 -20.61
CA VAL A 333 -12.91 12.99 -21.69
C VAL A 333 -14.24 13.73 -21.60
N ALA A 334 -14.59 14.23 -20.41
CA ALA A 334 -15.69 15.16 -20.17
C ALA A 334 -15.36 16.03 -18.94
N ASN A 335 -16.21 17.03 -18.63
CA ASN A 335 -16.00 17.86 -17.44
C ASN A 335 -15.95 16.97 -16.18
N GLY A 336 -14.88 17.08 -15.39
CA GLY A 336 -14.66 16.26 -14.20
C GLY A 336 -14.50 14.75 -14.44
N VAL A 337 -14.29 14.28 -15.68
CA VAL A 337 -14.22 12.83 -15.99
C VAL A 337 -12.95 12.51 -16.76
N TYR A 338 -12.21 11.49 -16.30
CA TYR A 338 -10.86 11.16 -16.77
C TYR A 338 -10.69 9.69 -17.15
N ASN A 339 -9.80 9.46 -18.11
CA ASN A 339 -9.28 8.13 -18.43
C ASN A 339 -7.81 8.04 -18.00
N MET A 340 -7.40 6.88 -17.49
CA MET A 340 -6.06 6.59 -17.01
C MET A 340 -5.60 5.21 -17.49
N LYS A 341 -4.30 5.09 -17.73
CA LYS A 341 -3.64 3.79 -17.88
C LYS A 341 -2.56 3.63 -16.85
N LEU A 342 -2.46 2.44 -16.26
CA LEU A 342 -1.41 2.09 -15.31
C LEU A 342 -0.68 0.86 -15.83
N LYS A 343 0.64 0.88 -15.68
CA LYS A 343 1.47 -0.29 -15.88
C LYS A 343 2.20 -0.61 -14.61
N ILE A 344 1.96 -1.80 -14.06
CA ILE A 344 2.50 -2.23 -12.77
C ILE A 344 3.37 -3.45 -13.03
N ARG A 345 4.57 -3.47 -12.46
CA ARG A 345 5.49 -4.60 -12.55
C ARG A 345 5.87 -5.06 -11.15
N GLU A 346 5.79 -6.38 -10.95
CA GLU A 346 6.31 -7.04 -9.76
C GLU A 346 7.83 -6.85 -9.66
N VAL A 347 8.32 -6.47 -8.48
CA VAL A 347 9.73 -6.24 -8.19
C VAL A 347 10.16 -7.06 -6.99
N TRP A 348 11.43 -7.45 -7.01
CA TRP A 348 12.10 -8.16 -5.93
C TRP A 348 13.61 -8.03 -6.04
#